data_AF-A0A534ABM8-F1
#
_entry.id   AF-A0A534ABM8-F1
#
_cell.length_a   1.000
_cell.length_b   1.000
_cell.length_c   1.000
_cell.angle_alpha   90.00
_cell.angle_beta   90.00
_cell.angle_gamma   90.00
#
_symmetry.space_group_name_H-M   'P 1'
#
loop_
_entity.id
_entity.type
_entity.pdbx_description
1 polymer ?
#
loop_
_entity_poly.entity_id
_entity_poly.type
_entity_poly.pdbx_seq_one_letter_code
_entity_poly.pdbx_strand_id
1 'polypeptide(L)'
;MMRARASGLHCWAAAILLVAEVPAVARDDAEVARGRYLAQIGDCETCHTDSGGKPFAGSRAIPTPFGTIYSRNITPDATTGIGGWSDEDFYRALHEGLDRNGEHLYPAFPYPWFTKLSRADVHSIKVYLDTLPAIDKKAPPNELALPARSRRLVGAWNRLFFKAGEFHADPNKPAAWNRGAYLVEGAAHCGACHSPKNIAGAIENERAFQGGVGEYWFAADLTGSALGGLSEWSIEEIATYLKTGANVRTRATGPMVEVIQMSTSHLSDEDARAIATYLKDLPNGGSAVKPRQDRVADHAISNHDSGRNLYLDNCVACHMQNGEGQRDVFPALKGSAIAQGKNPATAIRLILGGGAAASTSVNPNRFAMPAFAHR
;
A
#
# COMPACT_ATOMS: atom_id res chain seq x y z
N MET A 1 75.76 -15.73 50.78
CA MET A 1 75.46 -14.30 50.50
C MET A 1 74.06 -14.20 49.92
N MET A 2 73.24 -13.39 50.58
CA MET A 2 71.89 -12.88 50.31
C MET A 2 71.31 -12.86 48.87
N ARG A 3 69.96 -12.91 48.85
CA ARG A 3 68.94 -12.47 47.84
C ARG A 3 68.45 -13.54 46.85
N ALA A 4 67.17 -13.66 46.50
CA ALA A 4 65.90 -13.06 46.96
C ALA A 4 64.75 -13.92 46.37
N ARG A 5 63.63 -14.03 47.08
CA ARG A 5 62.40 -14.69 46.62
C ARG A 5 61.65 -13.77 45.64
N ALA A 6 61.17 -14.32 44.53
CA ALA A 6 60.17 -13.67 43.68
C ALA A 6 58.96 -14.59 43.56
N SER A 7 57.85 -14.20 44.19
CA SER A 7 56.55 -14.86 44.10
C SER A 7 55.79 -14.24 42.91
N GLY A 8 55.51 -15.04 41.88
CA GLY A 8 54.70 -14.62 40.72
C GLY A 8 53.21 -14.73 41.02
N LEU A 9 52.54 -13.60 41.20
CA LEU A 9 51.08 -13.50 41.17
C LEU A 9 50.58 -13.73 39.73
N HIS A 10 49.75 -14.75 39.53
CA HIS A 10 48.99 -14.95 38.30
C HIS A 10 47.72 -14.10 38.37
N CYS A 11 47.68 -12.99 37.63
CA CYS A 11 46.47 -12.21 37.41
C CYS A 11 45.57 -12.92 36.39
N TRP A 12 44.48 -13.52 36.87
CA TRP A 12 43.37 -13.95 36.02
C TRP A 12 42.50 -12.74 35.70
N ALA A 13 42.61 -12.18 34.50
CA ALA A 13 41.70 -11.15 34.00
C ALA A 13 40.39 -11.82 33.56
N ALA A 14 39.36 -11.75 34.40
CA ALA A 14 38.00 -12.12 34.02
C ALA A 14 37.42 -11.00 33.13
N ALA A 15 37.25 -11.26 31.85
CA ALA A 15 36.52 -10.38 30.94
C ALA A 15 35.02 -10.50 31.26
N ILE A 16 34.48 -9.52 31.99
CA ILE A 16 33.04 -9.38 32.21
C ILE A 16 32.43 -8.79 30.94
N LEU A 17 31.78 -9.63 30.14
CA LEU A 17 30.87 -9.19 29.08
C LEU A 17 29.64 -8.55 29.74
N LEU A 18 29.57 -7.21 29.76
CA LEU A 18 28.33 -6.51 30.07
C LEU A 18 27.34 -6.72 28.92
N VAL A 19 26.38 -7.62 29.13
CA VAL A 19 25.15 -7.66 28.34
C VAL A 19 24.26 -6.56 28.92
N ALA A 20 24.05 -5.48 28.16
CA ALA A 20 23.11 -4.45 28.56
C ALA A 20 21.68 -4.99 28.44
N GLU A 21 21.04 -5.30 29.57
CA GLU A 21 19.60 -5.62 29.61
C GLU A 21 18.79 -4.34 29.43
N VAL A 22 18.03 -4.27 28.33
CA VAL A 22 17.07 -3.19 28.10
C VAL A 22 15.87 -3.42 29.04
N PRO A 23 15.42 -2.42 29.84
CA PRO A 23 14.33 -2.59 30.79
C PRO A 23 13.01 -2.95 30.10
N ALA A 24 12.20 -3.82 30.73
CA ALA A 24 10.96 -4.38 30.16
C ALA A 24 9.94 -3.32 29.71
N VAL A 25 9.77 -2.23 30.46
CA VAL A 25 8.85 -1.13 30.08
C VAL A 25 9.25 -0.46 28.76
N ALA A 26 10.56 -0.28 28.54
CA ALA A 26 11.06 0.30 27.29
C ALA A 26 10.92 -0.67 26.09
N ARG A 27 10.87 -1.97 26.37
CA ARG A 27 10.63 -3.03 25.37
C ARG A 27 9.17 -3.04 24.92
N ASP A 28 8.22 -2.93 25.86
CA ASP A 28 6.78 -2.88 25.57
C ASP A 28 6.42 -1.62 24.75
N ASP A 29 7.00 -0.46 25.09
CA ASP A 29 6.80 0.78 24.33
C ASP A 29 7.34 0.68 22.89
N ALA A 30 8.50 0.04 22.70
CA ALA A 30 9.08 -0.16 21.38
C ALA A 30 8.27 -1.14 20.52
N GLU A 31 7.72 -2.20 21.12
CA GLU A 31 6.85 -3.15 20.45
C GLU A 31 5.52 -2.52 20.04
N VAL A 32 4.87 -1.77 20.93
CA VAL A 32 3.65 -1.01 20.62
C VAL A 32 3.92 0.01 19.51
N ALA A 33 5.04 0.72 19.55
CA ALA A 33 5.42 1.67 18.50
C ALA A 33 5.65 0.98 17.15
N ARG A 34 6.30 -0.19 17.14
CA ARG A 34 6.49 -1.02 15.94
C ARG A 34 5.16 -1.49 15.38
N GLY A 35 4.27 -1.98 16.24
CA GLY A 35 2.91 -2.40 15.89
C GLY A 35 2.08 -1.28 15.30
N ARG A 36 2.13 -0.09 15.91
CA ARG A 36 1.46 1.11 15.39
C ARG A 36 1.95 1.45 13.99
N TYR A 37 3.26 1.48 13.80
CA TYR A 37 3.86 1.79 12.50
C TYR A 37 3.42 0.80 11.43
N LEU A 38 3.44 -0.50 11.74
CA LEU A 38 3.02 -1.55 10.81
C LEU A 38 1.51 -1.51 10.52
N ALA A 39 0.68 -1.22 11.52
CA ALA A 39 -0.76 -1.05 11.34
C ALA A 39 -1.11 0.16 10.46
N GLN A 40 -0.33 1.25 10.55
CA GLN A 40 -0.47 2.42 9.69
C GLN A 40 -0.08 2.10 8.25
N ILE A 41 1.14 1.60 8.02
CA ILE A 41 1.61 1.30 6.65
C ILE A 41 0.83 0.14 6.00
N GLY A 42 0.22 -0.73 6.82
CA GLY A 42 -0.65 -1.81 6.38
C GLY A 42 -2.09 -1.42 6.11
N ASP A 43 -2.43 -0.12 6.21
CA ASP A 43 -3.77 0.42 5.96
C ASP A 43 -4.86 -0.17 6.87
N CYS A 44 -4.50 -0.64 8.07
CA CYS A 44 -5.46 -1.25 8.99
C CYS A 44 -6.57 -0.26 9.35
N GLU A 45 -6.24 0.99 9.70
CA GLU A 45 -7.23 2.01 10.04
C GLU A 45 -8.09 2.39 8.84
N THR A 46 -7.47 2.56 7.66
CA THR A 46 -8.13 2.92 6.39
C THR A 46 -9.25 1.94 6.05
N CYS A 47 -8.98 0.64 6.17
CA CYS A 47 -9.97 -0.40 5.89
C CYS A 47 -10.94 -0.63 7.06
N HIS A 48 -10.47 -0.54 8.30
CA HIS A 48 -11.26 -0.85 9.48
C HIS A 48 -11.92 0.39 10.12
N THR A 49 -12.16 1.45 9.34
CA THR A 49 -12.89 2.63 9.78
C THR A 49 -13.91 3.02 8.72
N ASP A 50 -15.18 3.00 9.12
CA ASP A 50 -16.29 3.50 8.28
C ASP A 50 -16.31 5.03 8.22
N SER A 51 -16.98 5.60 7.22
CA SER A 51 -17.08 7.06 7.05
C SER A 51 -17.78 7.69 8.26
N GLY A 52 -17.09 8.60 8.97
CA GLY A 52 -17.57 9.20 10.22
C GLY A 52 -17.63 8.21 11.41
N GLY A 53 -17.10 7.00 11.24
CA GLY A 53 -17.03 5.97 12.27
C GLY A 53 -15.87 6.20 13.26
N LYS A 54 -15.84 5.36 14.30
CA LYS A 54 -14.70 5.32 15.22
C LYS A 54 -13.53 4.55 14.60
N PRO A 55 -12.28 4.98 14.80
CA PRO A 55 -11.10 4.27 14.30
C PRO A 55 -11.12 2.78 14.65
N PHE A 56 -10.74 1.93 13.70
CA PHE A 56 -10.62 0.46 13.84
C PHE A 56 -11.92 -0.32 14.15
N ALA A 57 -13.06 0.37 14.29
CA ALA A 57 -14.35 -0.24 14.65
C ALA A 57 -15.07 -0.95 13.47
N GLY A 58 -14.48 -0.96 12.27
CA GLY A 58 -15.00 -1.63 11.09
C GLY A 58 -16.27 -1.02 10.49
N SER A 59 -16.99 -1.86 9.75
CA SER A 59 -18.19 -1.56 8.96
C SER A 59 -17.98 -0.78 7.67
N ARG A 60 -16.73 -0.56 7.23
CA ARG A 60 -16.48 0.10 5.95
C ARG A 60 -16.93 -0.82 4.82
N ALA A 61 -17.73 -0.30 3.90
CA ALA A 61 -18.10 -0.99 2.67
C ALA A 61 -16.93 -1.01 1.68
N ILE A 62 -16.57 -2.20 1.20
CA ILE A 62 -15.52 -2.45 0.22
C ILE A 62 -16.19 -3.05 -1.02
N PRO A 63 -16.45 -2.25 -2.06
CA PRO A 63 -17.09 -2.75 -3.26
C PRO A 63 -16.12 -3.60 -4.07
N THR A 64 -16.59 -4.77 -4.50
CA THR A 64 -15.84 -5.68 -5.38
C THR A 64 -16.68 -6.04 -6.60
N PRO A 65 -16.08 -6.60 -7.67
CA PRO A 65 -16.84 -7.14 -8.80
C PRO A 65 -17.83 -8.26 -8.41
N PHE A 66 -17.71 -8.83 -7.20
CA PHE A 66 -18.52 -9.94 -6.72
C PHE A 66 -19.61 -9.51 -5.71
N GLY A 67 -19.71 -8.21 -5.43
CA GLY A 67 -20.57 -7.62 -4.40
C GLY A 67 -19.78 -6.84 -3.35
N THR A 68 -20.44 -6.48 -2.25
CA THR A 68 -19.85 -5.65 -1.19
C THR A 68 -19.39 -6.49 -0.01
N ILE A 69 -18.16 -6.26 0.44
CA ILE A 69 -17.60 -6.83 1.66
C ILE A 69 -17.53 -5.73 2.71
N TYR A 70 -17.87 -6.03 3.97
CA TYR A 70 -17.74 -5.08 5.07
C TYR A 70 -16.54 -5.44 5.94
N SER A 71 -15.72 -4.44 6.29
CA SER A 71 -14.61 -4.63 7.23
C SER A 71 -15.11 -4.97 8.62
N ARG A 72 -14.38 -5.83 9.35
CA ARG A 72 -14.72 -6.23 10.73
C ARG A 72 -14.21 -5.20 11.73
N ASN A 73 -14.73 -5.23 12.95
CA ASN A 73 -14.16 -4.48 14.06
C ASN A 73 -12.87 -5.18 14.52
N ILE A 74 -11.77 -4.44 14.64
CA ILE A 74 -10.47 -4.96 15.12
C ILE A 74 -9.97 -4.26 16.38
N THR A 75 -10.87 -3.58 17.10
CA THR A 75 -10.62 -3.10 18.47
C THR A 75 -10.58 -4.28 19.46
N PRO A 76 -10.05 -4.11 20.69
CA PRO A 76 -10.00 -5.19 21.68
C PRO A 76 -11.36 -5.48 22.35
N ASP A 77 -12.47 -5.07 21.74
CA ASP A 77 -13.80 -5.48 22.18
C ASP A 77 -13.92 -7.02 22.11
N ALA A 78 -14.40 -7.62 23.20
CA ALA A 78 -14.43 -9.08 23.37
C ALA A 78 -15.52 -9.77 22.53
N THR A 79 -16.58 -9.03 22.16
CA THR A 79 -17.78 -9.59 21.53
C THR A 79 -17.79 -9.40 20.02
N THR A 80 -17.50 -8.19 19.58
CA THR A 80 -17.56 -7.75 18.18
C THR A 80 -16.19 -7.51 17.57
N GLY A 81 -15.17 -7.28 18.40
CA GLY A 81 -13.78 -7.05 18.02
C GLY A 81 -12.89 -8.30 18.08
N ILE A 82 -11.59 -8.07 18.29
CA ILE A 82 -10.56 -9.12 18.39
C ILE A 82 -10.11 -9.38 19.84
N GLY A 83 -10.78 -8.83 20.84
CA GLY A 83 -10.37 -8.97 22.25
C GLY A 83 -10.34 -10.41 22.78
N GLY A 84 -11.11 -11.30 22.16
CA GLY A 84 -11.11 -12.74 22.47
C GLY A 84 -10.24 -13.60 21.54
N TRP A 85 -9.44 -13.00 20.64
CA TRP A 85 -8.58 -13.74 19.72
C TRP A 85 -7.23 -14.00 20.37
N SER A 86 -6.74 -15.24 20.27
CA SER A 86 -5.36 -15.55 20.63
C SER A 86 -4.38 -14.97 19.61
N ASP A 87 -3.10 -14.88 19.99
CA ASP A 87 -2.04 -14.47 19.06
C ASP A 87 -1.95 -15.39 17.83
N GLU A 88 -2.23 -16.68 18.02
CA GLU A 88 -2.26 -17.64 16.92
C GLU A 88 -3.48 -17.44 16.01
N ASP A 89 -4.64 -17.09 16.55
CA ASP A 89 -5.81 -16.74 15.72
C ASP A 89 -5.54 -15.50 14.87
N PHE A 90 -4.91 -14.49 15.47
CA PHE A 90 -4.53 -13.27 14.75
C PHE A 90 -3.47 -13.58 13.68
N TYR A 91 -2.45 -14.38 14.02
CA TYR A 91 -1.43 -14.81 13.08
C TYR A 91 -2.02 -15.58 11.90
N ARG A 92 -2.86 -16.60 12.14
CA ARG A 92 -3.51 -17.38 11.06
C ARG A 92 -4.42 -16.53 10.18
N ALA A 93 -5.06 -15.50 10.72
CA ALA A 93 -5.82 -14.58 9.89
C ALA A 93 -4.93 -13.88 8.87
N LEU A 94 -3.83 -13.28 9.31
CA LEU A 94 -2.90 -12.56 8.43
C LEU A 94 -2.11 -13.51 7.52
N HIS A 95 -1.74 -14.69 7.99
CA HIS A 95 -0.86 -15.61 7.27
C HIS A 95 -1.56 -16.65 6.41
N GLU A 96 -2.78 -17.04 6.76
CA GLU A 96 -3.49 -18.16 6.13
C GLU A 96 -4.87 -17.75 5.61
N GLY A 97 -5.34 -16.55 5.96
CA GLY A 97 -6.68 -16.10 5.63
C GLY A 97 -7.74 -16.94 6.33
N LEU A 98 -7.53 -17.28 7.61
CA LEU A 98 -8.49 -18.03 8.44
C LEU A 98 -8.91 -17.19 9.64
N ASP A 99 -10.20 -17.09 9.93
CA ASP A 99 -10.64 -16.44 11.17
C ASP A 99 -10.48 -17.36 12.40
N ARG A 100 -10.80 -16.85 13.58
CA ARG A 100 -10.67 -17.61 14.85
C ARG A 100 -11.41 -18.95 14.86
N ASN A 101 -12.45 -19.11 14.03
CA ASN A 101 -13.22 -20.34 13.93
C ASN A 101 -12.71 -21.27 12.80
N GLY A 102 -11.66 -20.86 12.08
CA GLY A 102 -11.12 -21.59 10.93
C GLY A 102 -11.89 -21.35 9.63
N GLU A 103 -12.77 -20.35 9.56
CA GLU A 103 -13.44 -20.01 8.30
C GLU A 103 -12.51 -19.18 7.38
N HIS A 104 -12.49 -19.51 6.09
CA HIS A 104 -11.70 -18.76 5.11
C HIS A 104 -12.16 -17.30 4.98
N LEU A 105 -11.27 -16.36 5.23
CA LEU A 105 -11.46 -14.93 4.98
C LEU A 105 -11.45 -14.64 3.48
N TYR A 106 -12.24 -13.66 3.05
CA TYR A 106 -12.26 -13.28 1.63
C TYR A 106 -10.94 -12.57 1.29
N PRO A 107 -10.33 -12.78 0.11
CA PRO A 107 -9.06 -12.17 -0.28
C PRO A 107 -9.08 -10.63 -0.39
N ALA A 108 -10.25 -9.99 -0.22
CA ALA A 108 -10.32 -8.55 0.02
C ALA A 108 -9.63 -8.14 1.34
N PHE A 109 -9.56 -9.04 2.32
CA PHE A 109 -8.58 -8.95 3.39
C PHE A 109 -7.22 -9.39 2.82
N PRO A 110 -6.18 -8.53 2.82
CA PRO A 110 -4.98 -8.75 2.04
C PRO A 110 -3.99 -9.76 2.67
N TYR A 111 -4.50 -10.86 3.23
CA TYR A 111 -3.69 -11.98 3.71
C TYR A 111 -2.76 -12.59 2.63
N PRO A 112 -3.04 -12.52 1.30
CA PRO A 112 -2.06 -12.95 0.30
C PRO A 112 -0.75 -12.16 0.34
N TRP A 113 -0.74 -10.97 0.92
CA TRP A 113 0.44 -10.13 1.15
C TRP A 113 0.88 -10.17 2.61
N PHE A 114 -0.04 -10.08 3.56
CA PHE A 114 0.32 -10.11 4.99
C PHE A 114 1.01 -11.42 5.41
N THR A 115 0.86 -12.51 4.66
CA THR A 115 1.64 -13.74 4.86
C THR A 115 3.17 -13.52 4.80
N LYS A 116 3.62 -12.40 4.22
CA LYS A 116 5.04 -12.00 4.16
C LYS A 116 5.56 -11.38 5.45
N LEU A 117 4.68 -10.89 6.33
CA LEU A 117 5.09 -10.32 7.59
C LEU A 117 5.78 -11.38 8.45
N SER A 118 6.77 -10.99 9.25
CA SER A 118 7.32 -11.91 10.23
C SER A 118 6.33 -12.13 11.37
N ARG A 119 6.34 -13.31 11.99
CA ARG A 119 5.56 -13.58 13.20
C ARG A 119 5.74 -12.52 14.29
N ALA A 120 6.95 -11.99 14.45
CA ALA A 120 7.23 -10.92 15.41
C ALA A 120 6.50 -9.62 15.04
N ASP A 121 6.54 -9.21 13.77
CA ASP A 121 5.84 -8.01 13.30
C ASP A 121 4.30 -8.17 13.41
N VAL A 122 3.77 -9.36 13.14
CA VAL A 122 2.34 -9.67 13.35
C VAL A 122 1.94 -9.58 14.81
N HIS A 123 2.77 -10.11 15.71
CA HIS A 123 2.55 -9.98 17.16
C HIS A 123 2.59 -8.52 17.60
N SER A 124 3.57 -7.72 17.13
CA SER A 124 3.63 -6.29 17.46
C SER A 124 2.37 -5.54 17.00
N ILE A 125 1.83 -5.84 15.82
CA ILE A 125 0.54 -5.28 15.36
C ILE A 125 -0.57 -5.63 16.36
N LYS A 126 -0.68 -6.90 16.77
CA LYS A 126 -1.69 -7.34 17.75
C LYS A 126 -1.56 -6.61 19.08
N VAL A 127 -0.34 -6.51 19.62
CA VAL A 127 -0.03 -5.77 20.85
C VAL A 127 -0.47 -4.32 20.75
N TYR A 128 -0.20 -3.65 19.63
CA TYR A 128 -0.69 -2.28 19.41
C TYR A 128 -2.23 -2.21 19.37
N LEU A 129 -2.88 -3.10 18.64
CA LEU A 129 -4.35 -3.12 18.55
C LEU A 129 -5.01 -3.33 19.92
N ASP A 130 -4.38 -4.12 20.80
CA ASP A 130 -4.85 -4.35 22.17
C ASP A 130 -4.78 -3.11 23.07
N THR A 131 -3.99 -2.10 22.69
CA THR A 131 -3.93 -0.81 23.40
C THR A 131 -5.08 0.13 23.03
N LEU A 132 -5.84 -0.17 21.98
CA LEU A 132 -6.90 0.71 21.47
C LEU A 132 -8.14 0.70 22.37
N PRO A 133 -8.98 1.75 22.32
CA PRO A 133 -10.28 1.72 22.96
C PRO A 133 -11.14 0.57 22.43
N ALA A 134 -11.67 -0.27 23.32
CA ALA A 134 -12.65 -1.29 22.96
C ALA A 134 -13.97 -0.62 22.52
N ILE A 135 -14.41 -0.89 21.29
CA ILE A 135 -15.66 -0.37 20.74
C ILE A 135 -16.57 -1.54 20.42
N ASP A 136 -17.75 -1.61 21.04
CA ASP A 136 -18.79 -2.56 20.63
C ASP A 136 -19.46 -2.05 19.34
N LYS A 137 -19.10 -2.68 18.21
CA LYS A 137 -19.69 -2.40 16.90
C LYS A 137 -19.62 -3.66 16.04
N LYS A 138 -20.78 -4.27 15.79
CA LYS A 138 -20.89 -5.38 14.85
C LYS A 138 -20.95 -4.87 13.41
N ALA A 139 -20.07 -5.38 12.56
CA ALA A 139 -20.11 -5.09 11.13
C ALA A 139 -21.36 -5.72 10.46
N PRO A 140 -21.94 -5.07 9.43
CA PRO A 140 -22.96 -5.68 8.59
C PRO A 140 -22.46 -6.98 7.94
N PRO A 141 -23.37 -7.92 7.60
CA PRO A 141 -22.99 -9.09 6.83
C PRO A 141 -22.56 -8.70 5.40
N ASN A 142 -21.64 -9.46 4.81
CA ASN A 142 -21.22 -9.25 3.43
C ASN A 142 -22.39 -9.47 2.44
N GLU A 143 -22.45 -8.63 1.43
CA GLU A 143 -23.43 -8.65 0.35
C GLU A 143 -22.79 -9.23 -0.92
N LEU A 144 -22.49 -10.54 -0.87
CA LEU A 144 -21.92 -11.25 -2.01
C LEU A 144 -22.97 -12.14 -2.66
N ALA A 145 -22.99 -12.16 -4.00
CA ALA A 145 -23.84 -13.08 -4.75
C ALA A 145 -23.28 -14.51 -4.69
N LEU A 146 -24.12 -15.52 -4.94
CA LEU A 146 -23.61 -16.84 -5.30
C LEU A 146 -22.91 -16.77 -6.67
N PRO A 147 -21.80 -17.50 -6.87
CA PRO A 147 -21.15 -18.41 -5.94
C PRO A 147 -20.18 -17.75 -4.94
N ALA A 148 -19.83 -16.47 -5.14
CA ALA A 148 -18.81 -15.75 -4.37
C ALA A 148 -19.03 -15.72 -2.85
N ARG A 149 -20.27 -15.83 -2.37
CA ARG A 149 -20.57 -15.90 -0.91
C ARG A 149 -20.11 -17.18 -0.19
N SER A 150 -19.65 -18.20 -0.92
CA SER A 150 -19.31 -19.50 -0.33
C SER A 150 -17.89 -19.53 0.22
N ARG A 151 -17.76 -19.63 1.55
CA ARG A 151 -16.46 -19.79 2.24
C ARG A 151 -15.67 -21.02 1.80
N ARG A 152 -16.34 -22.10 1.40
CA ARG A 152 -15.68 -23.30 0.86
C ARG A 152 -15.02 -23.04 -0.50
N LEU A 153 -15.64 -22.22 -1.34
CA LEU A 153 -15.07 -21.84 -2.62
C LEU A 153 -13.87 -20.92 -2.45
N VAL A 154 -13.85 -20.10 -1.39
CA VAL A 154 -12.64 -19.36 -1.01
C VAL A 154 -11.51 -20.33 -0.66
N GLY A 155 -11.77 -21.40 0.10
CA GLY A 155 -10.74 -22.43 0.36
C GLY A 155 -10.18 -23.08 -0.92
N ALA A 156 -11.05 -23.37 -1.90
CA ALA A 156 -10.60 -23.84 -3.21
C ALA A 156 -9.79 -22.79 -3.98
N TRP A 157 -10.19 -21.52 -3.90
CA TRP A 157 -9.44 -20.39 -4.45
C TRP A 157 -8.05 -20.28 -3.82
N ASN A 158 -7.94 -20.40 -2.49
CA ASN A 158 -6.66 -20.35 -1.78
C ASN A 158 -5.71 -21.44 -2.29
N ARG A 159 -6.22 -22.66 -2.50
CA ARG A 159 -5.42 -23.77 -3.01
C ARG A 159 -4.84 -23.51 -4.42
N LEU A 160 -5.53 -22.72 -5.23
CA LEU A 160 -5.13 -22.43 -6.60
C LEU A 160 -4.24 -21.19 -6.71
N PHE A 161 -4.50 -20.15 -5.91
CA PHE A 161 -3.95 -18.81 -6.13
C PHE A 161 -3.14 -18.26 -4.95
N PHE A 162 -3.26 -18.84 -3.75
CA PHE A 162 -2.57 -18.35 -2.57
C PHE A 162 -1.33 -19.19 -2.24
N LYS A 163 -0.20 -18.51 -2.03
CA LYS A 163 1.06 -19.12 -1.58
C LYS A 163 1.48 -18.49 -0.25
N ALA A 164 1.21 -19.20 0.84
CA ALA A 164 1.62 -18.79 2.17
C ALA A 164 3.15 -18.79 2.32
N GLY A 165 3.67 -17.92 3.19
CA GLY A 165 5.04 -17.97 3.67
C GLY A 165 5.65 -16.59 3.86
N GLU A 166 6.42 -16.46 4.94
CA GLU A 166 7.12 -15.23 5.33
C GLU A 166 8.06 -14.74 4.23
N PHE A 167 8.37 -13.45 4.28
CA PHE A 167 9.42 -12.89 3.44
C PHE A 167 10.79 -13.41 3.89
N HIS A 168 11.60 -13.82 2.91
CA HIS A 168 12.99 -14.18 3.12
C HIS A 168 13.87 -13.23 2.32
N ALA A 169 14.82 -12.59 3.00
CA ALA A 169 15.75 -11.68 2.36
C ALA A 169 16.59 -12.40 1.30
N ASP A 170 16.73 -11.79 0.13
CA ASP A 170 17.66 -12.23 -0.90
C ASP A 170 19.10 -11.87 -0.47
N PRO A 171 19.99 -12.85 -0.24
CA PRO A 171 21.37 -12.59 0.19
C PRO A 171 22.20 -11.85 -0.86
N ASN A 172 21.76 -11.80 -2.12
CA ASN A 172 22.44 -11.10 -3.20
C ASN A 172 21.96 -9.64 -3.35
N LYS A 173 21.00 -9.20 -2.54
CA LYS A 173 20.45 -7.85 -2.58
C LYS A 173 20.84 -7.06 -1.33
N PRO A 174 21.09 -5.74 -1.46
CA PRO A 174 21.35 -4.89 -0.31
C PRO A 174 20.20 -4.88 0.70
N ALA A 175 20.51 -4.57 1.97
CA ALA A 175 19.51 -4.50 3.03
C ALA A 175 18.35 -3.55 2.71
N ALA A 176 18.63 -2.38 2.13
CA ALA A 176 17.60 -1.41 1.72
C ALA A 176 16.64 -1.98 0.66
N TRP A 177 17.15 -2.80 -0.28
CA TRP A 177 16.29 -3.46 -1.27
C TRP A 177 15.39 -4.50 -0.61
N ASN A 178 15.94 -5.33 0.29
CA ASN A 178 15.17 -6.33 1.02
C ASN A 178 14.11 -5.69 1.91
N ARG A 179 14.42 -4.56 2.53
CA ARG A 179 13.44 -3.76 3.29
C ARG A 179 12.31 -3.24 2.40
N GLY A 180 12.65 -2.74 1.20
CA GLY A 180 11.67 -2.31 0.21
C GLY A 180 10.77 -3.45 -0.25
N ALA A 181 11.35 -4.60 -0.58
CA ALA A 181 10.62 -5.80 -1.00
C ALA A 181 9.64 -6.26 0.09
N TYR A 182 10.10 -6.32 1.35
CA TYR A 182 9.26 -6.68 2.50
C TYR A 182 8.03 -5.77 2.64
N LEU A 183 8.22 -4.47 2.45
CA LEU A 183 7.14 -3.50 2.55
C LEU A 183 6.19 -3.57 1.35
N VAL A 184 6.72 -3.64 0.12
CA VAL A 184 5.93 -3.62 -1.12
C VAL A 184 5.16 -4.92 -1.34
N GLU A 185 5.82 -6.07 -1.14
CA GLU A 185 5.21 -7.39 -1.31
C GLU A 185 4.42 -7.86 -0.08
N GLY A 186 4.65 -7.23 1.07
CA GLY A 186 4.05 -7.62 2.35
C GLY A 186 3.22 -6.50 2.95
N ALA A 187 3.83 -5.77 3.89
CA ALA A 187 3.13 -4.87 4.81
C ALA A 187 2.19 -3.87 4.09
N ALA A 188 2.67 -3.19 3.05
CA ALA A 188 1.93 -2.17 2.31
C ALA A 188 1.22 -2.71 1.06
N HIS A 189 1.33 -4.03 0.78
CA HIS A 189 0.54 -4.79 -0.20
C HIS A 189 0.31 -4.10 -1.56
N CYS A 190 1.30 -3.37 -2.09
CA CYS A 190 1.12 -2.48 -3.24
C CYS A 190 0.61 -3.23 -4.48
N GLY A 191 1.01 -4.51 -4.61
CA GLY A 191 0.57 -5.39 -5.68
C GLY A 191 -0.93 -5.68 -5.69
N ALA A 192 -1.65 -5.46 -4.59
CA ALA A 192 -3.10 -5.65 -4.49
C ALA A 192 -3.88 -4.75 -5.44
N CYS A 193 -3.42 -3.51 -5.65
CA CYS A 193 -4.04 -2.58 -6.58
C CYS A 193 -3.25 -2.46 -7.88
N HIS A 194 -1.91 -2.50 -7.81
CA HIS A 194 -1.03 -2.23 -8.94
C HIS A 194 -0.72 -3.45 -9.81
N SER A 195 -1.43 -4.57 -9.64
CA SER A 195 -1.30 -5.75 -10.51
C SER A 195 -2.63 -6.11 -11.15
N PRO A 196 -2.62 -6.66 -12.38
CA PRO A 196 -3.84 -7.13 -13.02
C PRO A 196 -4.39 -8.34 -12.27
N LYS A 197 -5.72 -8.44 -12.25
CA LYS A 197 -6.46 -9.55 -11.66
C LYS A 197 -7.14 -10.34 -12.76
N ASN A 198 -7.11 -11.66 -12.65
CA ASN A 198 -7.87 -12.54 -13.52
C ASN A 198 -9.38 -12.49 -13.17
N ILE A 199 -10.20 -13.23 -13.92
CA ILE A 199 -11.67 -13.27 -13.73
C ILE A 199 -12.10 -13.78 -12.35
N ALA A 200 -11.24 -14.52 -11.64
CA ALA A 200 -11.47 -15.02 -10.29
C ALA A 200 -10.98 -14.03 -9.20
N GLY A 201 -10.53 -12.84 -9.59
CA GLY A 201 -10.02 -11.81 -8.69
C GLY A 201 -8.62 -12.06 -8.14
N ALA A 202 -7.91 -13.09 -8.63
CA ALA A 202 -6.53 -13.37 -8.22
C ALA A 202 -5.52 -12.57 -9.04
N ILE A 203 -4.40 -12.18 -8.42
CA ILE A 203 -3.31 -11.49 -9.10
C ILE A 203 -2.69 -12.38 -10.18
N GLU A 204 -2.45 -11.80 -11.36
CA GLU A 204 -1.63 -12.42 -12.40
C GLU A 204 -0.15 -12.17 -12.10
N ASN A 205 0.51 -13.12 -11.40
CA ASN A 205 1.89 -12.94 -10.91
C ASN A 205 2.92 -12.62 -12.01
N GLU A 206 2.74 -13.15 -13.22
CA GLU A 206 3.62 -12.87 -14.38
C GLU A 206 3.58 -11.39 -14.81
N ARG A 207 2.53 -10.67 -14.40
CA ARG A 207 2.29 -9.27 -14.71
C ARG A 207 2.19 -8.42 -13.44
N ALA A 208 2.75 -8.90 -12.33
CA ALA A 208 2.77 -8.18 -11.07
C ALA A 208 3.32 -6.75 -11.27
N PHE A 209 2.70 -5.79 -10.60
CA PHE A 209 3.04 -4.36 -10.63
C PHE A 209 2.86 -3.64 -11.98
N GLN A 210 2.37 -4.29 -13.04
CA GLN A 210 2.17 -3.68 -14.37
C GLN A 210 0.87 -2.84 -14.49
N GLY A 211 0.34 -2.39 -13.36
CA GLY A 211 -0.93 -1.69 -13.26
C GLY A 211 -2.13 -2.63 -13.10
N GLY A 212 -3.19 -2.12 -12.49
CA GLY A 212 -4.34 -2.93 -12.12
C GLY A 212 -5.59 -2.09 -11.87
N VAL A 213 -6.70 -2.77 -11.57
CA VAL A 213 -7.94 -2.09 -11.19
C VAL A 213 -8.27 -2.46 -9.73
N GLY A 214 -8.53 -1.44 -8.93
CA GLY A 214 -8.97 -1.54 -7.53
C GLY A 214 -10.03 -0.48 -7.26
N GLU A 215 -11.13 -0.85 -6.59
CA GLU A 215 -12.26 0.06 -6.31
C GLU A 215 -12.77 0.81 -7.55
N TYR A 216 -12.71 0.14 -8.71
CA TYR A 216 -13.04 0.68 -10.04
C TYR A 216 -12.14 1.84 -10.53
N TRP A 217 -11.02 2.09 -9.86
CA TRP A 217 -9.95 2.98 -10.29
C TRP A 217 -8.82 2.19 -10.92
N PHE A 218 -8.20 2.75 -11.96
CA PHE A 218 -6.98 2.18 -12.53
C PHE A 218 -5.77 2.68 -11.75
N ALA A 219 -5.05 1.75 -11.15
CA ALA A 219 -3.76 1.97 -10.50
C ALA A 219 -2.64 1.81 -11.54
N ALA A 220 -1.71 2.77 -11.56
CA ALA A 220 -0.65 2.85 -12.55
C ALA A 220 0.37 1.69 -12.47
N ASP A 221 1.16 1.52 -13.53
CA ASP A 221 2.30 0.60 -13.54
C ASP A 221 3.39 1.11 -12.58
N LEU A 222 3.92 0.23 -11.72
CA LEU A 222 5.01 0.54 -10.78
C LEU A 222 6.37 0.00 -11.24
N THR A 223 6.43 -0.71 -12.37
CA THR A 223 7.68 -1.23 -12.93
C THR A 223 8.49 -0.14 -13.63
N GLY A 224 9.72 -0.45 -14.03
CA GLY A 224 10.55 0.43 -14.87
C GLY A 224 10.06 0.60 -16.33
N SER A 225 8.77 0.41 -16.63
CA SER A 225 8.21 0.69 -17.95
C SER A 225 8.36 2.17 -18.34
N ALA A 226 8.69 2.44 -19.60
CA ALA A 226 8.82 3.78 -20.16
C ALA A 226 7.48 4.52 -20.29
N LEU A 227 6.39 3.79 -20.49
CA LEU A 227 5.06 4.35 -20.68
C LEU A 227 4.18 4.03 -19.47
N GLY A 228 4.00 5.02 -18.59
CA GLY A 228 3.15 4.93 -17.41
C GLY A 228 3.77 4.20 -16.21
N GLY A 229 5.02 3.73 -16.32
CA GLY A 229 5.82 3.20 -15.21
C GLY A 229 6.77 4.23 -14.57
N LEU A 230 7.69 3.74 -13.74
CA LEU A 230 8.60 4.53 -12.91
C LEU A 230 10.03 4.65 -13.49
N SER A 231 10.25 4.32 -14.76
CA SER A 231 11.56 4.43 -15.44
C SER A 231 12.20 5.81 -15.27
N GLU A 232 11.44 6.86 -15.56
CA GLU A 232 11.87 8.26 -15.53
C GLU A 232 11.90 8.86 -14.11
N TRP A 233 11.38 8.14 -13.11
CA TRP A 233 11.34 8.63 -11.74
C TRP A 233 12.64 8.26 -11.03
N SER A 234 13.21 9.23 -10.31
CA SER A 234 14.28 9.01 -9.34
C SER A 234 13.74 8.37 -8.06
N ILE A 235 14.63 7.80 -7.26
CA ILE A 235 14.31 7.26 -5.92
C ILE A 235 13.66 8.35 -5.05
N GLU A 236 14.18 9.58 -5.08
CA GLU A 236 13.65 10.68 -4.29
C GLU A 236 12.28 11.17 -4.80
N GLU A 237 12.02 11.14 -6.10
CA GLU A 237 10.67 11.46 -6.63
C GLU A 237 9.62 10.44 -6.17
N ILE A 238 9.97 9.15 -6.10
CA ILE A 238 9.09 8.10 -5.58
C ILE A 238 8.89 8.29 -4.07
N ALA A 239 9.97 8.44 -3.30
CA ALA A 239 9.89 8.64 -1.85
C ALA A 239 9.07 9.90 -1.50
N THR A 240 9.29 11.00 -2.21
CA THR A 240 8.51 12.25 -2.04
C THR A 240 7.03 12.03 -2.35
N TYR A 241 6.72 11.30 -3.43
CA TYR A 241 5.33 10.99 -3.77
C TYR A 241 4.65 10.17 -2.68
N LEU A 242 5.29 9.12 -2.17
CA LEU A 242 4.74 8.28 -1.10
C LEU A 242 4.50 9.06 0.18
N LYS A 243 5.37 10.04 0.49
CA LYS A 243 5.24 10.83 1.71
C LYS A 243 4.24 11.98 1.64
N THR A 244 4.05 12.56 0.46
CA THR A 244 3.33 13.83 0.29
C THR A 244 2.10 13.74 -0.61
N GLY A 245 1.97 12.65 -1.37
CA GLY A 245 0.95 12.47 -2.41
C GLY A 245 1.20 13.29 -3.67
N ALA A 246 2.36 13.92 -3.82
CA ALA A 246 2.71 14.72 -4.98
C ALA A 246 4.22 14.70 -5.24
N ASN A 247 4.60 14.89 -6.49
CA ASN A 247 5.97 15.26 -6.86
C ASN A 247 5.92 16.12 -8.13
N VAL A 248 7.08 16.38 -8.73
CA VAL A 248 7.19 17.17 -9.96
C VAL A 248 6.51 16.52 -11.18
N ARG A 249 6.16 15.22 -11.11
CA ARG A 249 5.57 14.45 -12.21
C ARG A 249 4.05 14.38 -12.11
N THR A 250 3.52 14.11 -10.92
CA THR A 250 2.09 13.80 -10.74
C THR A 250 1.63 14.01 -9.31
N ARG A 251 0.32 13.78 -9.09
CA ARG A 251 -0.32 13.72 -7.78
C ARG A 251 -1.19 12.50 -7.62
N ALA A 252 -1.37 12.09 -6.36
CA ALA A 252 -2.26 11.02 -5.97
C ALA A 252 -3.71 11.39 -6.28
N THR A 253 -4.47 10.39 -6.72
CA THR A 253 -5.87 10.51 -7.14
C THR A 253 -6.64 9.27 -6.72
N GLY A 254 -7.95 9.41 -6.49
CA GLY A 254 -8.81 8.29 -6.12
C GLY A 254 -8.35 7.63 -4.81
N PRO A 255 -8.43 6.29 -4.69
CA PRO A 255 -8.08 5.57 -3.46
C PRO A 255 -6.65 5.80 -2.99
N MET A 256 -5.74 6.13 -3.91
CA MET A 256 -4.35 6.42 -3.56
C MET A 256 -4.22 7.68 -2.70
N VAL A 257 -5.19 8.59 -2.73
CA VAL A 257 -5.24 9.73 -1.81
C VAL A 257 -5.36 9.24 -0.36
N GLU A 258 -6.28 8.31 -0.09
CA GLU A 258 -6.46 7.75 1.26
C GLU A 258 -5.21 6.99 1.72
N VAL A 259 -4.61 6.16 0.84
CA VAL A 259 -3.37 5.42 1.13
C VAL A 259 -2.20 6.37 1.46
N ILE A 260 -2.11 7.52 0.79
CA ILE A 260 -1.11 8.55 1.15
C ILE A 260 -1.43 9.10 2.54
N GLN A 261 -2.64 9.59 2.75
CA GLN A 261 -2.99 10.36 3.94
C GLN A 261 -2.98 9.54 5.22
N MET A 262 -3.36 8.26 5.14
CA MET A 262 -3.58 7.39 6.30
C MET A 262 -2.45 6.37 6.51
N SER A 263 -1.62 6.11 5.49
CA SER A 263 -0.60 5.06 5.51
C SER A 263 0.77 5.59 5.11
N THR A 264 1.04 5.75 3.82
CA THR A 264 2.41 5.95 3.31
C THR A 264 3.04 7.29 3.69
N SER A 265 2.25 8.32 4.04
CA SER A 265 2.78 9.57 4.60
C SER A 265 3.46 9.41 5.98
N HIS A 266 3.18 8.31 6.68
CA HIS A 266 3.81 7.96 7.95
C HIS A 266 5.12 7.17 7.80
N LEU A 267 5.51 6.79 6.58
CA LEU A 267 6.78 6.10 6.33
C LEU A 267 7.96 6.92 6.86
N SER A 268 8.92 6.21 7.47
CA SER A 268 10.24 6.79 7.69
C SER A 268 10.88 7.15 6.35
N ASP A 269 11.80 8.11 6.35
CA ASP A 269 12.54 8.46 5.13
C ASP A 269 13.34 7.27 4.58
N GLU A 270 13.83 6.42 5.47
CA GLU A 270 14.53 5.18 5.10
C GLU A 270 13.59 4.20 4.40
N ASP A 271 12.40 3.96 4.93
CA ASP A 271 11.45 3.00 4.36
C ASP A 271 10.86 3.52 3.04
N ALA A 272 10.60 4.83 2.92
CA ALA A 272 10.16 5.43 1.67
C ALA A 272 11.22 5.24 0.55
N ARG A 273 12.51 5.41 0.88
CA ARG A 273 13.62 5.15 -0.05
C ARG A 273 13.85 3.67 -0.31
N ALA A 274 13.63 2.81 0.68
CA ALA A 274 13.72 1.36 0.53
C ALA A 274 12.66 0.85 -0.45
N ILE A 275 11.41 1.27 -0.29
CA ILE A 275 10.31 1.00 -1.24
C ILE A 275 10.71 1.49 -2.63
N ALA A 276 11.16 2.74 -2.76
CA ALA A 276 11.59 3.29 -4.04
C ALA A 276 12.74 2.48 -4.68
N THR A 277 13.72 2.04 -3.88
CA THR A 277 14.85 1.21 -4.32
C THR A 277 14.38 -0.12 -4.89
N TYR A 278 13.45 -0.80 -4.20
CA TYR A 278 12.87 -2.05 -4.68
C TYR A 278 12.06 -1.83 -5.98
N LEU A 279 11.18 -0.83 -6.02
CA LEU A 279 10.35 -0.54 -7.20
C LEU A 279 11.19 -0.22 -8.45
N LYS A 280 12.33 0.47 -8.28
CA LYS A 280 13.25 0.78 -9.39
C LYS A 280 13.97 -0.45 -9.95
N ASP A 281 14.08 -1.52 -9.19
CA ASP A 281 14.74 -2.76 -9.58
C ASP A 281 13.74 -3.80 -10.13
N LEU A 282 12.42 -3.52 -10.06
CA LEU A 282 11.42 -4.37 -10.68
C LEU A 282 11.68 -4.50 -12.19
N PRO A 283 11.51 -5.72 -12.77
CA PRO A 283 11.66 -5.91 -14.21
C PRO A 283 10.76 -4.94 -14.97
N ASN A 284 11.29 -4.33 -16.05
CA ASN A 284 10.49 -3.51 -16.95
C ASN A 284 9.35 -4.39 -17.48
N GLY A 285 8.13 -4.19 -16.98
CA GLY A 285 6.98 -5.03 -17.26
C GLY A 285 6.90 -5.26 -18.77
N GLY A 286 7.04 -6.52 -19.19
CA GLY A 286 7.38 -6.90 -20.56
C GLY A 286 6.54 -6.24 -21.64
N SER A 287 6.94 -5.04 -22.06
CA SER A 287 6.69 -4.39 -23.34
C SER A 287 7.36 -3.03 -23.24
N ALA A 288 8.46 -2.87 -23.98
CA ALA A 288 8.84 -1.56 -24.48
C ALA A 288 7.71 -1.08 -25.42
N VAL A 289 6.58 -0.66 -24.85
CA VAL A 289 5.65 0.17 -25.58
C VAL A 289 6.44 1.44 -25.79
N LYS A 290 7.02 1.58 -27.00
CA LYS A 290 7.58 2.86 -27.43
C LYS A 290 6.55 3.91 -27.02
N PRO A 291 6.95 5.03 -26.38
CA PRO A 291 6.07 6.18 -26.28
C PRO A 291 5.41 6.31 -27.63
N ARG A 292 4.10 6.57 -27.66
CA ARG A 292 3.42 6.87 -28.93
C ARG A 292 4.05 8.17 -29.44
N GLN A 293 5.23 8.05 -30.05
CA GLN A 293 5.93 9.05 -30.81
C GLN A 293 4.93 9.35 -31.91
N ASP A 294 4.33 10.52 -31.77
CA ASP A 294 3.66 11.19 -32.86
C ASP A 294 2.60 10.31 -33.52
N ARG A 295 1.59 9.94 -32.74
CA ARG A 295 0.25 9.85 -33.32
C ARG A 295 -0.62 10.98 -32.82
N VAL A 296 -0.29 12.18 -33.30
CA VAL A 296 -1.30 13.04 -33.95
C VAL A 296 -1.62 12.45 -35.34
N ALA A 297 -1.61 11.12 -35.49
CA ALA A 297 -1.72 10.45 -36.78
C ALA A 297 -3.19 10.25 -37.10
N ASP A 298 -3.73 11.25 -37.78
CA ASP A 298 -4.49 11.15 -39.03
C ASP A 298 -5.79 10.34 -39.08
N HIS A 299 -6.27 9.75 -37.99
CA HIS A 299 -7.54 9.00 -37.99
C HIS A 299 -8.57 9.48 -36.96
N ALA A 300 -8.75 10.80 -36.85
CA ALA A 300 -9.96 11.43 -36.28
C ALA A 300 -10.08 12.94 -36.67
N ILE A 301 -9.89 13.31 -37.93
CA ILE A 301 -9.90 14.72 -38.36
C ILE A 301 -11.29 15.41 -38.21
N SER A 302 -12.36 14.71 -37.80
CA SER A 302 -13.61 15.37 -37.41
C SER A 302 -13.79 15.66 -35.90
N ASN A 303 -12.96 15.07 -35.02
CA ASN A 303 -13.10 15.18 -33.55
C ASN A 303 -11.86 15.76 -32.83
N HIS A 304 -10.73 15.98 -33.51
CA HIS A 304 -9.56 16.60 -32.87
C HIS A 304 -9.82 18.05 -32.44
N ASP A 305 -10.67 18.78 -33.15
CA ASP A 305 -11.07 20.12 -32.76
C ASP A 305 -11.95 20.12 -31.51
N SER A 306 -12.83 19.13 -31.29
CA SER A 306 -13.65 19.08 -30.08
C SER A 306 -12.80 18.79 -28.84
N GLY A 307 -11.90 17.80 -28.88
CA GLY A 307 -11.01 17.50 -27.75
C GLY A 307 -10.04 18.65 -27.43
N ARG A 308 -9.46 19.27 -28.46
CA ARG A 308 -8.58 20.43 -28.31
C ARG A 308 -9.34 21.64 -27.76
N ASN A 309 -10.52 21.95 -28.30
CA ASN A 309 -11.32 23.08 -27.83
C ASN A 309 -11.79 22.84 -26.40
N LEU A 310 -12.26 21.63 -26.06
CA LEU A 310 -12.57 21.27 -24.67
C LEU A 310 -11.38 21.49 -23.74
N TYR A 311 -10.17 21.12 -24.16
CA TYR A 311 -8.96 21.36 -23.37
C TYR A 311 -8.66 22.85 -23.18
N LEU A 312 -8.74 23.64 -24.27
CA LEU A 312 -8.52 25.08 -24.23
C LEU A 312 -9.56 25.81 -23.39
N ASP A 313 -10.83 25.37 -23.45
CA ASP A 313 -11.94 26.01 -22.76
C ASP A 313 -11.97 25.67 -21.26
N ASN A 314 -11.54 24.45 -20.89
CA ASN A 314 -11.78 23.90 -19.55
C ASN A 314 -10.52 23.56 -18.75
N CYS A 315 -9.40 23.27 -19.41
CA CYS A 315 -8.25 22.65 -18.76
C CYS A 315 -7.01 23.54 -18.73
N VAL A 316 -6.84 24.40 -19.74
CA VAL A 316 -5.60 25.17 -19.95
C VAL A 316 -5.22 26.09 -18.78
N ALA A 317 -6.21 26.63 -18.08
CA ALA A 317 -6.00 27.52 -16.95
C ALA A 317 -5.22 26.85 -15.80
N CYS A 318 -5.31 25.52 -15.67
CA CYS A 318 -4.61 24.75 -14.64
C CYS A 318 -3.46 23.93 -15.23
N HIS A 319 -3.70 23.25 -16.35
CA HIS A 319 -2.75 22.29 -16.91
C HIS A 319 -1.79 22.88 -17.95
N MET A 320 -1.90 24.18 -18.24
CA MET A 320 -1.12 24.93 -19.23
C MET A 320 -1.35 24.45 -20.66
N GLN A 321 -1.02 25.28 -21.66
CA GLN A 321 -1.33 24.98 -23.06
C GLN A 321 -0.67 23.70 -23.59
N ASN A 322 0.50 23.37 -23.07
CA ASN A 322 1.30 22.21 -23.44
C ASN A 322 1.15 21.03 -22.47
N GLY A 323 0.23 21.10 -21.50
CA GLY A 323 0.03 20.04 -20.51
C GLY A 323 1.13 19.89 -19.47
N GLU A 324 2.04 20.87 -19.32
CA GLU A 324 3.12 20.81 -18.32
C GLU A 324 2.64 21.08 -16.90
N GLY A 325 1.42 21.62 -16.74
CA GLY A 325 0.90 22.02 -15.44
C GLY A 325 1.71 23.16 -14.82
N GLN A 326 1.43 23.42 -13.55
CA GLN A 326 2.19 24.37 -12.74
C GLN A 326 2.91 23.59 -11.65
N ARG A 327 4.23 23.64 -11.62
CA ARG A 327 5.04 22.95 -10.62
C ARG A 327 4.49 23.22 -9.21
N ASP A 328 4.37 22.14 -8.43
CA ASP A 328 3.87 22.14 -7.06
C ASP A 328 2.40 22.63 -6.87
N VAL A 329 1.69 23.03 -7.94
CA VAL A 329 0.30 23.55 -7.88
C VAL A 329 -0.70 22.79 -8.76
N PHE A 330 -0.38 22.44 -10.00
CA PHE A 330 -1.23 21.65 -10.90
C PHE A 330 -0.39 20.58 -11.60
N PRO A 331 -0.79 19.29 -11.58
CA PRO A 331 0.05 18.23 -12.11
C PRO A 331 0.20 18.35 -13.62
N ALA A 332 1.37 17.92 -14.12
CA ALA A 332 1.60 17.73 -15.54
C ALA A 332 0.68 16.62 -16.07
N LEU A 333 0.03 16.87 -17.20
CA LEU A 333 -0.63 15.83 -17.99
C LEU A 333 0.37 15.18 -18.96
N LYS A 334 1.35 15.96 -19.41
CA LYS A 334 2.49 15.48 -20.18
C LYS A 334 3.32 14.51 -19.33
N GLY A 335 3.45 13.28 -19.80
CA GLY A 335 4.13 12.19 -19.09
C GLY A 335 3.31 11.54 -17.97
N SER A 336 2.05 11.95 -17.76
CA SER A 336 1.21 11.36 -16.73
C SER A 336 0.77 9.95 -17.11
N ALA A 337 1.03 8.97 -16.22
CA ALA A 337 0.57 7.60 -16.37
C ALA A 337 -0.96 7.49 -16.46
N ILE A 338 -1.69 8.44 -15.85
CA ILE A 338 -3.17 8.49 -15.89
C ILE A 338 -3.65 8.99 -17.25
N ALA A 339 -3.02 10.04 -17.80
CA ALA A 339 -3.42 10.62 -19.09
C ALA A 339 -2.96 9.78 -20.29
N GLN A 340 -1.83 9.08 -20.17
CA GLN A 340 -1.20 8.30 -21.25
C GLN A 340 -1.44 6.79 -21.14
N GLY A 341 -2.03 6.35 -20.02
CA GLY A 341 -2.32 4.94 -19.76
C GLY A 341 -3.31 4.35 -20.78
N LYS A 342 -3.20 3.05 -21.03
CA LYS A 342 -4.12 2.33 -21.94
C LYS A 342 -5.56 2.29 -21.40
N ASN A 343 -5.73 2.40 -20.08
CA ASN A 343 -7.03 2.37 -19.42
C ASN A 343 -7.45 3.79 -19.02
N PRO A 344 -8.49 4.37 -19.66
CA PRO A 344 -8.91 5.75 -19.38
C PRO A 344 -9.79 5.90 -18.14
N ALA A 345 -10.09 4.82 -17.39
CA ALA A 345 -11.06 4.85 -16.29
C ALA A 345 -10.76 5.91 -15.24
N THR A 346 -9.50 6.04 -14.80
CA THR A 346 -9.09 7.06 -13.82
C THR A 346 -9.21 8.47 -14.40
N ALA A 347 -8.81 8.69 -15.65
CA ALA A 347 -8.93 9.98 -16.30
C ALA A 347 -10.39 10.41 -16.46
N ILE A 348 -11.26 9.51 -16.93
CA ILE A 348 -12.71 9.76 -17.06
C ILE A 348 -13.32 10.10 -15.70
N ARG A 349 -13.00 9.33 -14.66
CA ARG A 349 -13.53 9.58 -13.31
C ARG A 349 -13.10 10.92 -12.74
N LEU A 350 -11.83 11.28 -12.93
CA LEU A 350 -11.33 12.59 -12.50
C LEU A 350 -12.04 13.70 -13.25
N ILE A 351 -12.14 13.63 -14.58
CA ILE A 351 -12.81 14.67 -15.37
C ILE A 351 -14.28 14.80 -14.96
N LEU A 352 -15.01 13.69 -14.86
CA LEU A 352 -16.43 13.73 -14.57
C LEU A 352 -16.72 14.09 -13.10
N GLY A 353 -16.00 13.49 -12.15
CA GLY A 353 -16.26 13.62 -10.71
C GLY A 353 -15.40 14.65 -9.99
N GLY A 354 -14.40 15.23 -10.64
CA GLY A 354 -13.38 16.04 -9.98
C GLY A 354 -12.45 15.20 -9.13
N GLY A 355 -11.64 15.86 -8.31
CA GLY A 355 -10.77 15.19 -7.35
C GLY A 355 -10.07 16.17 -6.42
N ALA A 356 -9.59 15.69 -5.28
CA ALA A 356 -8.79 16.49 -4.35
C ALA A 356 -7.44 15.83 -4.12
N ALA A 357 -6.39 16.64 -4.06
CA ALA A 357 -5.05 16.17 -3.69
C ALA A 357 -5.02 15.69 -2.23
N ALA A 358 -4.12 14.75 -1.94
CA ALA A 358 -3.83 14.32 -0.58
C ALA A 358 -3.34 15.49 0.28
N SER A 359 -3.80 15.53 1.53
CA SER A 359 -3.33 16.43 2.58
C SER A 359 -2.52 15.65 3.58
N THR A 360 -1.25 16.01 3.74
CA THR A 360 -0.33 15.40 4.70
C THR A 360 0.23 16.48 5.63
N SER A 361 0.90 16.09 6.70
CA SER A 361 1.57 17.06 7.61
C SER A 361 2.64 17.89 6.91
N VAL A 362 3.28 17.33 5.88
CA VAL A 362 4.35 17.96 5.08
C VAL A 362 3.85 18.67 3.82
N ASN A 363 2.67 18.31 3.32
CA ASN A 363 1.99 18.96 2.21
C ASN A 363 0.49 19.11 2.54
N PRO A 364 0.10 20.17 3.29
CA PRO A 364 -1.27 20.31 3.78
C PRO A 364 -2.25 20.78 2.70
N ASN A 365 -1.76 21.33 1.58
CA ASN A 365 -2.58 22.00 0.58
C ASN A 365 -3.43 21.02 -0.25
N ARG A 366 -4.75 21.09 -0.10
CA ARG A 366 -5.74 20.29 -0.87
C ARG A 366 -6.22 21.02 -2.10
N PHE A 367 -5.38 21.12 -3.12
CA PHE A 367 -5.86 21.59 -4.41
C PHE A 367 -6.89 20.60 -4.98
N ALA A 368 -8.01 21.13 -5.46
CA ALA A 368 -9.09 20.34 -6.03
C ALA A 368 -9.24 20.64 -7.52
N MET A 369 -9.52 19.58 -8.29
CA MET A 369 -9.93 19.66 -9.68
C MET A 369 -11.47 19.66 -9.72
N PRO A 370 -12.10 20.61 -10.43
CA PRO A 370 -13.55 20.66 -10.55
C PRO A 370 -14.10 19.45 -11.31
N ALA A 371 -15.36 19.11 -11.02
CA ALA A 371 -16.12 18.07 -11.70
C ALA A 371 -16.79 18.62 -12.96
N PHE A 372 -16.74 17.87 -14.07
CA PHE A 372 -17.32 18.28 -15.36
C PHE A 372 -18.52 17.43 -15.81
N ALA A 373 -19.02 16.49 -14.99
CA ALA A 373 -20.16 15.65 -15.35
C ALA A 373 -21.46 16.41 -15.67
N HIS A 374 -21.56 17.68 -15.28
CA HIS A 374 -22.73 18.54 -15.51
C HIS A 374 -22.68 19.31 -16.83
N ARG A 375 -21.60 19.20 -17.61
CA ARG A 375 -21.40 19.96 -18.85
C ARG A 375 -21.79 19.18 -20.09
#